data_AF-A0A269YI72-F1
#
_entry.id   AF-A0A269YI72-F1
#
_cell.length_a   1.000
_cell.length_b   1.000
_cell.length_c   1.000
_cell.angle_alpha   90.00
_cell.angle_beta   90.00
_cell.angle_gamma   90.00
#
_symmetry.space_group_name_H-M   'P 1'
#
loop_
_entity.id
_entity.type
_entity.pdbx_description
1 polymer ?
#
loop_
_entity_poly.entity_id
_entity_poly.type
_entity_poly.pdbx_seq_one_letter_code
_entity_poly.pdbx_strand_id
1 'polypeptide(L)'
;MKLVKVIIAMSVACLFAIGYQASSANAATWHSGTPSALQGKWRQKTVIKDGGSQHVSYNRVSITKKSVETNSFGSMPDLFTHIKWRKAGHHIYVLHARRFIDGYQHKIHTLTIKQVSHNRMYMHLDGHTCFSSKHHLFDRY
;
A
#
# COMPACT_ATOMS: atom_id res chain seq x y z
N MET A 1 41.82 -23.23 -41.87
CA MET A 1 42.10 -22.48 -40.61
C MET A 1 41.41 -21.11 -40.52
N LYS A 2 41.09 -20.42 -41.63
CA LYS A 2 40.47 -19.08 -41.60
C LYS A 2 38.96 -19.09 -41.24
N LEU A 3 38.21 -20.11 -41.68
CA LEU A 3 36.77 -20.26 -41.42
C LEU A 3 36.42 -20.57 -39.95
N VAL A 4 37.23 -21.38 -39.26
CA VAL A 4 37.00 -21.72 -37.84
C VAL A 4 37.14 -20.50 -36.91
N LYS A 5 38.06 -19.57 -37.22
CA LYS A 5 38.21 -18.32 -36.47
C LYS A 5 37.02 -17.38 -36.63
N VAL A 6 36.37 -17.37 -37.79
CA VAL A 6 35.18 -16.55 -38.08
C VAL A 6 33.96 -17.08 -37.33
N ILE A 7 33.79 -18.39 -37.26
CA ILE A 7 32.66 -19.03 -36.55
C ILE A 7 32.77 -18.80 -35.03
N ILE A 8 33.98 -18.88 -34.46
CA ILE A 8 34.19 -18.61 -33.03
C ILE A 8 33.93 -17.14 -32.70
N ALA A 9 34.37 -16.20 -33.56
CA ALA A 9 34.11 -14.77 -33.37
C ALA A 9 32.61 -14.41 -33.43
N MET A 10 31.85 -15.06 -34.31
CA MET A 10 30.41 -14.81 -34.47
C MET A 10 29.58 -15.39 -33.31
N SER A 11 30.06 -16.49 -32.72
CA SER A 11 29.41 -17.14 -31.57
C SER A 11 29.49 -16.29 -30.28
N VAL A 12 30.59 -15.56 -30.10
CA VAL A 12 30.77 -14.64 -28.96
C VAL A 12 29.88 -13.41 -29.12
N ALA A 13 29.71 -12.88 -30.34
CA ALA A 13 28.86 -11.71 -30.58
C ALA A 13 27.36 -11.98 -30.32
N CYS A 14 26.87 -13.18 -30.64
CA CYS A 14 25.47 -13.55 -30.34
C CYS A 14 25.20 -13.71 -28.83
N LEU A 15 26.17 -14.18 -28.04
CA LEU A 15 26.01 -14.30 -26.59
C LEU A 15 25.91 -12.93 -25.88
N PHE A 16 26.58 -11.89 -26.40
CA PHE A 16 26.45 -10.53 -25.87
C PHE A 16 25.14 -9.84 -26.28
N ALA A 17 24.57 -10.19 -27.44
CA ALA A 17 23.32 -9.58 -27.91
C ALA A 17 22.07 -10.06 -27.13
N ILE A 18 22.11 -11.28 -26.57
CA ILE A 18 20.97 -11.85 -25.82
C ILE A 18 21.02 -11.47 -24.34
N GLY A 19 22.19 -11.09 -23.81
CA GLY A 19 22.40 -10.72 -22.40
C GLY A 19 22.02 -9.27 -22.05
N TYR A 20 21.79 -8.40 -23.04
CA TYR A 20 21.44 -6.99 -22.84
C TYR A 20 19.93 -6.74 -22.92
N GLN A 21 19.12 -7.62 -22.35
CA GLN A 21 17.80 -7.19 -21.88
C GLN A 21 18.06 -6.33 -20.65
N ALA A 22 18.30 -5.04 -20.87
CA ALA A 22 18.38 -4.06 -19.80
C ALA A 22 17.05 -4.14 -19.04
N SER A 23 17.04 -4.89 -17.95
CA SER A 23 16.00 -4.82 -16.94
C SER A 23 16.00 -3.37 -16.52
N SER A 24 15.07 -2.59 -17.06
CA SER A 24 14.84 -1.22 -16.61
C SER A 24 14.42 -1.34 -15.16
N ALA A 25 15.40 -1.26 -14.26
CA ALA A 25 15.19 -1.09 -12.84
C ALA A 25 14.59 0.31 -12.68
N ASN A 26 13.29 0.42 -12.96
CA ASN A 26 12.52 1.61 -12.66
C ASN A 26 12.51 1.72 -11.15
N ALA A 27 13.46 2.49 -10.62
CA ALA A 27 13.53 2.79 -9.20
C ALA A 27 12.15 3.30 -8.78
N ALA A 28 11.51 2.60 -7.85
CA ALA A 28 10.17 2.95 -7.44
C ALA A 28 10.18 4.38 -6.85
N THR A 29 9.58 5.33 -7.57
CA THR A 29 9.54 6.72 -7.15
C THR A 29 8.62 6.85 -5.95
N TRP A 30 9.19 7.29 -4.83
CA TRP A 30 8.45 7.60 -3.62
C TRP A 30 8.06 9.08 -3.62
N HIS A 31 6.80 9.35 -3.31
CA HIS A 31 6.23 10.68 -3.21
C HIS A 31 5.91 11.01 -1.76
N SER A 32 6.13 12.26 -1.34
CA SER A 32 5.76 12.72 -0.01
C SER A 32 4.25 12.91 0.14
N GLY A 33 3.72 12.60 1.32
CA GLY A 33 2.30 12.75 1.65
C GLY A 33 1.47 11.52 1.31
N THR A 34 0.21 11.73 0.92
CA THR A 34 -0.71 10.65 0.51
C THR A 34 -1.17 10.83 -0.94
N PRO A 35 -1.51 9.74 -1.65
CA PRO A 35 -2.07 9.85 -3.00
C PRO A 35 -3.40 10.59 -2.97
N SER A 36 -3.59 11.57 -3.88
CA SER A 36 -4.83 12.35 -3.97
C SER A 36 -6.08 11.48 -4.16
N ALA A 37 -5.96 10.39 -4.92
CA ALA A 37 -7.05 9.44 -5.16
C ALA A 37 -7.58 8.77 -3.88
N LEU A 38 -6.78 8.71 -2.81
CA LEU A 38 -7.16 8.11 -1.53
C LEU A 38 -7.64 9.13 -0.51
N GLN A 39 -7.40 10.42 -0.72
CA GLN A 39 -7.75 11.46 0.25
C GLN A 39 -9.27 11.54 0.46
N GLY A 40 -9.68 11.79 1.70
CA GLY A 40 -11.08 11.87 2.12
C GLY A 40 -11.40 11.01 3.34
N LYS A 41 -12.69 10.90 3.65
CA LYS A 41 -13.21 10.15 4.78
C LYS A 41 -13.79 8.82 4.31
N TRP A 42 -13.50 7.78 5.07
CA TRP A 42 -13.81 6.40 4.76
C TRP A 42 -14.36 5.71 6.00
N ARG A 43 -15.33 4.82 5.83
CA ARG A 43 -15.90 4.07 6.94
C ARG A 43 -16.08 2.60 6.57
N GLN A 44 -15.91 1.73 7.55
CA GLN A 44 -16.17 0.31 7.42
C GLN A 44 -17.24 -0.08 8.43
N LYS A 45 -18.32 -0.68 7.94
CA LYS A 45 -19.39 -1.21 8.79
C LYS A 45 -18.87 -2.41 9.59
N THR A 46 -19.10 -2.38 10.90
CA THR A 46 -18.78 -3.45 11.83
C THR A 46 -20.05 -3.82 12.59
N VAL A 47 -20.35 -5.12 12.68
CA VAL A 47 -21.47 -5.63 13.46
C VAL A 47 -20.92 -6.20 14.77
N ILE A 48 -21.33 -5.61 15.88
CA ILE A 48 -20.96 -6.01 17.23
C ILE A 48 -22.12 -6.85 17.78
N LYS A 49 -21.81 -8.06 18.26
CA LYS A 49 -22.76 -8.95 18.93
C LYS A 49 -22.47 -8.91 20.42
N ASP A 50 -23.46 -8.53 21.22
CA ASP A 50 -23.34 -8.50 22.68
C ASP A 50 -24.63 -9.02 23.33
N GLY A 51 -24.53 -10.05 24.16
CA GLY A 51 -25.65 -10.57 24.96
C GLY A 51 -26.94 -10.93 24.20
N GLY A 52 -26.87 -11.25 22.90
CA GLY A 52 -28.06 -11.52 22.05
C GLY A 52 -28.55 -10.33 21.22
N SER A 53 -28.02 -9.13 21.47
CA SER A 53 -28.27 -7.92 20.68
C SER A 53 -27.22 -7.73 19.58
N GLN A 54 -27.63 -7.14 18.46
CA GLN A 54 -26.75 -6.76 17.35
C GLN A 54 -26.73 -5.25 17.18
N HIS A 55 -25.55 -4.66 17.32
CA HIS A 55 -25.34 -3.23 17.11
C HIS A 55 -24.46 -3.01 15.88
N VAL A 56 -24.85 -2.04 15.06
CA VAL A 56 -24.04 -1.60 13.93
C VAL A 56 -23.17 -0.43 14.39
N SER A 57 -21.86 -0.56 14.20
CA SER A 57 -20.91 0.51 14.39
C SER A 57 -20.06 0.72 13.14
N TYR A 58 -19.30 1.81 13.11
CA TYR A 58 -18.46 2.18 11.98
C TYR A 58 -17.04 2.50 12.45
N ASN A 59 -16.08 1.74 11.94
CA ASN A 59 -14.69 2.16 11.98
C ASN A 59 -14.46 3.23 10.92
N ARG A 60 -13.62 4.22 11.20
CA ARG A 60 -13.42 5.39 10.34
C ARG A 60 -11.95 5.54 10.00
N VAL A 61 -11.68 5.99 8.79
CA VAL A 61 -10.35 6.39 8.33
C VAL A 61 -10.45 7.76 7.68
N SER A 62 -9.61 8.69 8.10
CA SER A 62 -9.45 10.01 7.50
C SER A 62 -8.09 10.09 6.83
N ILE A 63 -8.04 10.27 5.51
CA ILE A 63 -6.82 10.39 4.74
C ILE A 63 -6.69 11.84 4.27
N THR A 64 -5.73 12.56 4.84
CA THR A 64 -5.39 13.93 4.42
C THR A 64 -4.13 13.90 3.57
N LYS A 65 -3.71 15.04 3.01
CA LYS A 65 -2.45 15.16 2.27
C LYS A 65 -1.22 14.69 3.06
N LYS A 66 -1.23 14.77 4.40
CA LYS A 66 -0.05 14.52 5.25
C LYS A 66 -0.24 13.42 6.30
N SER A 67 -1.46 12.95 6.52
CA SER A 67 -1.78 12.00 7.58
C SER A 67 -2.83 10.97 7.17
N VAL A 68 -2.79 9.84 7.86
CA VAL A 68 -3.88 8.86 7.89
C VAL A 68 -4.27 8.69 9.35
N GLU A 69 -5.52 8.93 9.69
CA GLU A 69 -6.07 8.71 11.03
C GLU A 69 -7.07 7.57 10.98
N THR A 70 -6.93 6.61 11.88
CA THR A 70 -7.75 5.41 12.00
C THR A 70 -8.47 5.42 13.34
N ASN A 71 -9.79 5.32 13.35
CA ASN A 71 -10.61 5.33 14.56
C ASN A 71 -11.54 4.11 14.54
N SER A 72 -11.31 3.17 15.47
CA SER A 72 -12.24 2.08 15.74
C SER A 72 -13.17 2.42 16.90
N PHE A 73 -14.41 1.94 16.82
CA PHE A 73 -15.38 2.15 17.87
C PHE A 73 -14.87 1.64 19.23
N GLY A 74 -14.91 2.51 20.25
CA GLY A 74 -14.43 2.19 21.60
C GLY A 74 -12.90 2.20 21.76
N SER A 75 -12.15 2.67 20.76
CA SER A 75 -10.68 2.76 20.81
C SER A 75 -10.20 4.21 20.67
N MET A 76 -9.00 4.49 21.18
CA MET A 76 -8.32 5.75 20.90
C MET A 76 -7.99 5.84 19.40
N PRO A 77 -8.18 7.00 18.75
CA PRO A 77 -7.71 7.21 17.39
C PRO A 77 -6.22 6.99 17.28
N ASP A 78 -5.80 6.39 16.18
CA ASP A 78 -4.41 6.13 15.85
C ASP A 78 -4.02 6.93 14.62
N LEU A 79 -2.83 7.53 14.66
CA LEU A 79 -2.41 8.56 13.71
C LEU A 79 -1.09 8.16 13.04
N PHE A 80 -1.09 8.22 11.72
CA PHE A 80 0.06 7.97 10.87
C PHE A 80 0.51 9.26 10.21
N THR A 81 1.82 9.56 10.30
CA THR A 81 2.45 10.79 9.77
C THR A 81 3.75 10.46 9.03
N HIS A 82 4.45 11.48 8.53
CA HIS A 82 5.72 11.33 7.80
C HIS A 82 5.59 10.38 6.61
N ILE A 83 4.46 10.49 5.91
CA ILE A 83 4.06 9.51 4.91
C ILE A 83 4.88 9.71 3.64
N LYS A 84 5.42 8.61 3.12
CA LYS A 84 5.89 8.48 1.75
C LYS A 84 5.08 7.39 1.07
N TRP A 85 4.73 7.57 -0.19
CA TRP A 85 3.94 6.59 -0.92
C TRP A 85 4.50 6.30 -2.30
N ARG A 86 4.19 5.11 -2.80
CA ARG A 86 4.43 4.74 -4.20
C ARG A 86 3.22 3.99 -4.75
N LYS A 87 3.05 4.06 -6.07
CA LYS A 87 2.08 3.21 -6.78
C LYS A 87 2.76 1.86 -7.03
N ALA A 88 2.18 0.78 -6.49
CA ALA A 88 2.70 -0.58 -6.65
C ALA A 88 2.02 -1.33 -7.81
N GLY A 89 0.89 -0.83 -8.30
CA GLY A 89 0.15 -1.41 -9.41
C GLY A 89 -1.09 -0.60 -9.76
N HIS A 90 -1.95 -1.17 -10.60
CA HIS A 90 -3.22 -0.53 -10.95
C HIS A 90 -4.12 -0.40 -9.71
N HIS A 91 -4.36 0.84 -9.27
CA HIS A 91 -5.09 1.19 -8.05
C HIS A 91 -4.55 0.60 -6.74
N ILE A 92 -3.27 0.19 -6.70
CA ILE A 92 -2.60 -0.31 -5.50
C ILE A 92 -1.55 0.69 -5.07
N TYR A 93 -1.66 1.16 -3.83
CA TYR A 93 -0.80 2.16 -3.22
C TYR A 93 -0.15 1.58 -1.97
N VAL A 94 1.15 1.81 -1.83
CA VAL A 94 1.92 1.44 -0.64
C VAL A 94 2.40 2.71 0.02
N LEU A 95 2.06 2.89 1.28
CA LEU A 95 2.39 4.04 2.10
C LEU A 95 3.32 3.56 3.24
N HIS A 96 4.48 4.19 3.36
CA HIS A 96 5.35 4.10 4.52
C HIS A 96 5.05 5.26 5.45
N ALA A 97 4.74 4.98 6.72
CA ALA A 97 4.34 6.00 7.68
C ALA A 97 4.89 5.72 9.07
N ARG A 98 5.04 6.78 9.87
CA ARG A 98 5.31 6.67 11.31
C ARG A 98 3.99 6.68 12.05
N ARG A 99 3.80 5.70 12.92
CA ARG A 99 2.63 5.57 13.77
C ARG A 99 2.87 6.34 15.07
N PHE A 100 1.89 7.11 15.52
CA PHE A 100 2.04 7.98 16.69
C PHE A 100 2.32 7.19 17.97
N ILE A 101 1.65 6.05 18.16
CA ILE A 101 1.76 5.24 19.39
C ILE A 101 3.15 4.63 19.61
N ASP A 102 3.97 4.50 18.55
CA ASP A 102 5.33 3.99 18.68
C ASP A 102 6.33 5.04 19.21
N GLY A 103 5.87 6.29 19.37
CA GLY A 103 6.67 7.39 19.90
C GLY A 103 8.00 7.58 19.15
N TYR A 104 9.11 7.57 19.89
CA TYR A 104 10.46 7.83 19.39
C TYR A 104 11.15 6.63 18.74
N GLN A 105 10.50 5.46 18.66
CA GLN A 105 11.12 4.29 18.03
C GLN A 105 11.29 4.44 16.51
N HIS A 106 10.73 5.51 15.92
CA HIS A 106 10.82 5.84 14.49
C HIS A 106 10.46 4.66 13.57
N LYS A 107 9.69 3.71 14.09
CA LYS A 107 9.26 2.52 13.36
C LYS A 107 8.44 2.95 12.15
N ILE A 108 8.75 2.32 11.02
CA ILE A 108 8.06 2.56 9.76
C ILE A 108 7.05 1.43 9.57
N HIS A 109 5.79 1.82 9.50
CA HIS A 109 4.66 0.95 9.21
C HIS A 109 4.32 1.01 7.73
N THR A 110 3.84 -0.10 7.20
CA THR A 110 3.41 -0.22 5.80
C THR A 110 1.90 -0.29 5.71
N LEU A 111 1.29 0.76 5.16
CA LEU A 111 -0.12 0.78 4.79
C LEU A 111 -0.28 0.41 3.32
N THR A 112 -0.95 -0.71 3.05
CA THR A 112 -1.28 -1.14 1.69
C THR A 112 -2.74 -0.89 1.39
N ILE A 113 -3.01 -0.04 0.41
CA ILE A 113 -4.36 0.37 0.04
C ILE A 113 -4.65 -0.04 -1.39
N LYS A 114 -5.71 -0.83 -1.58
CA LYS A 114 -6.25 -1.19 -2.90
C LYS A 114 -7.56 -0.45 -3.09
N GLN A 115 -7.56 0.53 -3.99
CA GLN A 115 -8.78 1.24 -4.38
C GLN A 115 -9.54 0.37 -5.39
N VAL A 116 -10.75 -0.07 -5.02
CA VAL A 116 -11.59 -0.92 -5.87
C VAL A 116 -12.46 -0.05 -6.78
N SER A 117 -12.91 1.09 -6.27
CA SER A 117 -13.56 2.14 -7.05
C SER A 117 -13.34 3.49 -6.38
N HIS A 118 -13.83 4.58 -6.97
CA HIS A 118 -13.75 5.93 -6.39
C HIS A 118 -14.25 6.00 -4.93
N ASN A 119 -15.23 5.15 -4.57
CA ASN A 119 -15.90 5.15 -3.28
C ASN A 119 -15.60 3.92 -2.43
N ARG A 120 -14.77 2.97 -2.89
CA ARG A 120 -14.51 1.71 -2.17
C ARG A 120 -13.04 1.34 -2.15
N MET A 121 -12.52 0.95 -0.99
CA MET A 121 -11.13 0.50 -0.85
C MET A 121 -10.93 -0.57 0.22
N TYR A 122 -9.84 -1.33 0.09
CA TYR A 122 -9.25 -2.12 1.17
C TYR A 122 -8.05 -1.39 1.74
N MET A 123 -7.80 -1.56 3.04
CA MET A 123 -6.63 -1.03 3.73
C MET A 123 -6.05 -2.12 4.64
N HIS A 124 -4.74 -2.31 4.56
CA HIS A 124 -3.98 -3.24 5.39
C HIS A 124 -2.85 -2.49 6.08
N LEU A 125 -2.59 -2.81 7.34
CA LEU A 125 -1.45 -2.35 8.14
C LEU A 125 -0.51 -3.52 8.36
N ASP A 126 0.73 -3.39 7.90
CA ASP A 126 1.78 -4.42 7.98
C ASP A 126 1.35 -5.80 7.49
N GLY A 127 0.53 -5.82 6.43
CA GLY A 127 0.01 -7.05 5.83
C GLY A 127 -1.29 -7.58 6.48
N HIS A 128 -1.70 -7.03 7.62
CA HIS A 128 -2.96 -7.40 8.27
C HIS A 128 -4.09 -6.45 7.89
N THR A 129 -5.31 -6.95 7.78
CA THR A 129 -6.49 -6.12 7.51
C THR A 129 -6.70 -5.07 8.61
N CYS A 130 -6.97 -3.82 8.23
CA CYS A 130 -7.30 -2.80 9.21
C CYS A 130 -8.69 -3.06 9.82
N PHE A 131 -8.74 -3.08 11.15
CA PHE A 131 -9.94 -3.23 12.01
C PHE A 131 -10.75 -4.52 11.94
N SER A 132 -10.79 -5.25 10.83
CA SER A 132 -11.65 -6.45 10.70
C SER A 132 -10.86 -7.66 10.24
N SER A 133 -11.06 -8.81 10.91
CA SER A 133 -10.55 -10.11 10.47
C SER A 133 -11.24 -10.63 9.20
N LYS A 134 -12.45 -10.15 8.94
CA LYS A 134 -13.19 -10.40 7.70
C LYS A 134 -12.90 -9.24 6.77
N HIS A 135 -12.31 -9.47 5.60
CA HIS A 135 -11.89 -8.45 4.62
C HIS A 135 -13.06 -7.56 4.14
N HIS A 136 -13.55 -6.66 4.97
CA HIS A 136 -14.64 -5.74 4.65
C HIS A 136 -14.07 -4.50 3.99
N LEU A 137 -14.81 -3.97 3.01
CA LEU A 137 -14.43 -2.75 2.31
C LEU A 137 -14.72 -1.52 3.17
N PHE A 138 -13.89 -0.51 2.99
CA PHE A 138 -14.21 0.85 3.39
C PHE A 138 -15.00 1.53 2.29
N ASP A 139 -16.09 2.19 2.67
CA ASP A 139 -16.90 3.05 1.83
C ASP A 139 -16.59 4.52 2.13
N ARG A 140 -16.51 5.35 1.09
CA ARG A 140 -16.39 6.81 1.22
C ARG A 140 -17.70 7.41 1.78
N TYR A 141 -17.60 8.45 2.60
CA TYR A 141 -18.76 9.16 3.18
C TYR A 141 -18.49 10.65 3.42
#